data_AF-A0A4R6GA38-F1
#
_entry.id   AF-A0A4R6GA38-F1
#
_cell.length_a   1.000
_cell.length_b   1.000
_cell.length_c   1.000
_cell.angle_alpha   90.00
_cell.angle_beta   90.00
_cell.angle_gamma   90.00
#
_symmetry.space_group_name_H-M   'P 1'
#
loop_
_entity.id
_entity.type
_entity.pdbx_description
1 polymer ?
#
loop_
_entity_poly.entity_id
_entity_poly.type
_entity_poly.pdbx_seq_one_letter_code
_entity_poly.pdbx_strand_id
1 'polypeptide(L)' 'MENYWVAVFWSLIPTVVVSALFFFIIRGILRADRTERRAYARIEAEQRAKRGLPPVDPSGDATR' A
#
# COMPACT_ATOMS: atom_id res chain seq x y z
N MET A 1 -40.20 -18.26 -11.50
CA MET A 1 -39.29 -17.18 -11.95
C MET A 1 -38.21 -16.90 -10.89
N GLU A 2 -38.49 -17.10 -9.59
CA GLU A 2 -37.50 -16.94 -8.50
C GLU A 2 -36.20 -17.71 -8.72
N ASN A 3 -36.28 -19.00 -9.10
CA ASN A 3 -35.09 -19.85 -9.22
C ASN A 3 -34.07 -19.37 -10.28
N TYR A 4 -34.53 -18.70 -11.34
CA TYR A 4 -33.64 -18.16 -12.37
C TYR A 4 -32.77 -17.02 -11.81
N TRP A 5 -33.41 -16.09 -11.10
CA TRP A 5 -32.70 -14.98 -10.48
C TRP A 5 -31.75 -15.44 -9.37
N VAL A 6 -32.14 -16.46 -8.59
CA VAL A 6 -31.26 -17.09 -7.60
C VAL A 6 -30.05 -17.76 -8.26
N ALA A 7 -30.24 -18.46 -9.37
CA ALA A 7 -29.14 -19.11 -10.10
C ALA A 7 -28.16 -18.09 -10.70
N VAL A 8 -28.67 -16.99 -11.26
CA VAL A 8 -27.84 -15.89 -11.77
C VAL A 8 -27.04 -15.22 -10.64
N PHE A 9 -27.66 -15.01 -9.48
CA PHE A 9 -26.95 -14.44 -8.33
C PHE A 9 -25.83 -15.36 -7.85
N TRP A 10 -26.11 -16.66 -7.72
CA TRP A 10 -25.11 -17.64 -7.31
C TRP A 10 -23.97 -17.82 -8.30
N SER A 11 -24.22 -17.68 -9.60
CA SER A 11 -23.16 -17.81 -10.62
C SER A 11 -22.23 -16.59 -10.69
N LEU A 12 -22.67 -15.43 -10.19
CA LEU A 12 -21.87 -14.21 -10.11
C LEU A 12 -20.98 -14.15 -8.86
N ILE A 13 -21.33 -14.88 -7.79
CA ILE A 13 -20.54 -14.88 -6.54
C ILE A 13 -19.07 -15.26 -6.79
N PRO A 14 -18.74 -16.33 -7.54
CA PRO A 14 -17.35 -16.73 -7.78
C PRO A 14 -16.50 -15.63 -8.42
N THR A 15 -17.04 -14.91 -9.41
CA THR A 15 -16.30 -13.83 -10.09
C THR A 15 -16.12 -12.63 -9.17
N VAL A 16 -17.16 -12.24 -8.44
CA VAL A 16 -17.09 -11.14 -7.45
C VAL A 16 -16.06 -11.44 -6.37
N VAL A 17 -16.01 -12.68 -5.86
CA VAL A 17 -15.02 -13.09 -4.85
C VAL A 17 -13.59 -12.97 -5.39
N VAL A 18 -13.33 -13.46 -6.60
CA VAL A 18 -12.01 -13.36 -7.24
C VAL A 18 -11.62 -11.90 -7.47
N SER A 19 -12.54 -11.09 -8.01
CA SER A 19 -12.30 -9.65 -8.23
C SER A 19 -12.03 -8.90 -6.93
N ALA A 20 -12.79 -9.20 -5.87
CA ALA A 20 -12.59 -8.60 -4.55
C ALA A 20 -11.23 -9.00 -3.99
N LEU A 21 -10.87 -10.29 -4.02
CA LEU A 21 -9.59 -10.78 -3.54
C LEU A 21 -8.42 -10.11 -4.29
N PHE A 22 -8.49 -10.06 -5.62
CA PHE A 22 -7.49 -9.40 -6.45
C PHE A 22 -7.35 -7.91 -6.11
N PHE A 23 -8.47 -7.21 -5.94
CA PHE A 23 -8.47 -5.81 -5.52
C PHE A 23 -7.82 -5.64 -4.14
N PHE A 24 -8.13 -6.50 -3.17
CA PHE A 24 -7.51 -6.48 -1.84
C PHE A 24 -6.00 -6.71 -1.89
N ILE A 25 -5.53 -7.63 -2.74
CA ILE A 25 -4.10 -7.89 -2.95
C ILE A 25 -3.41 -6.62 -3.49
N ILE A 26 -3.92 -6.05 -4.59
CA ILE A 26 -3.36 -4.82 -5.18
C ILE A 26 -3.39 -3.67 -4.18
N ARG A 27 -4.53 -3.47 -3.51
CA ARG A 27 -4.71 -2.45 -2.48
C ARG A 27 -3.74 -2.63 -1.31
N GLY A 28 -3.44 -3.89 -0.96
CA GLY A 28 -2.47 -4.29 0.05
C GLY A 28 -1.06 -3.92 -0.34
N ILE A 29 -0.62 -4.32 -1.55
CA ILE A 29 0.72 -4.01 -2.08
C ILE A 29 0.93 -2.49 -2.17
N LEU A 30 -0.03 -1.74 -2.75
CA LEU A 30 0.04 -0.28 -2.84
C LEU A 30 0.09 0.41 -1.46
N ARG A 31 -0.50 -0.19 -0.42
CA ARG A 31 -0.45 0.35 0.95
C ARG A 31 0.84 -0.06 1.66
N ALA A 32 1.32 -1.26 1.44
CA ALA A 32 2.57 -1.78 1.98
C ALA A 32 3.76 -0.98 1.44
N ASP A 33 3.86 -0.73 0.13
CA ASP A 33 4.94 0.06 -0.49
C ASP A 33 5.03 1.48 0.11
N ARG A 34 3.88 2.11 0.37
CA ARG A 34 3.83 3.42 1.06
C ARG A 34 4.24 3.34 2.54
N THR A 35 4.05 2.21 3.18
CA THR A 35 4.39 2.00 4.59
C THR A 35 5.87 1.68 4.73
N GLU A 36 6.44 0.88 3.83
CA GLU A 36 7.86 0.56 3.80
C GLU A 36 8.69 1.83 3.61
N ARG A 37 8.37 2.69 2.63
CA ARG A 37 9.09 3.98 2.48
C ARG A 37 9.02 4.86 3.72
N ARG A 38 7.88 4.88 4.42
CA ARG A 38 7.70 5.67 5.66
C ARG A 38 8.40 5.05 6.85
N ALA A 39 8.46 3.72 6.94
CA ALA A 39 9.13 2.99 8.00
C ALA A 39 10.66 3.11 7.85
N TYR A 40 11.20 2.97 6.64
CA TYR A 40 12.62 3.20 6.37
C TYR A 40 13.04 4.64 6.70
N ALA A 41 12.26 5.64 6.30
CA ALA A 41 12.55 7.04 6.63
C ALA A 41 12.50 7.33 8.15
N ARG A 42 11.57 6.71 8.89
CA ARG A 42 11.52 6.83 10.36
C ARG A 42 12.72 6.17 11.03
N ILE A 43 13.08 4.97 10.61
CA ILE A 43 14.21 4.22 11.19
C ILE A 43 15.54 4.94 10.92
N GLU A 44 15.72 5.50 9.72
CA GLU A 44 16.94 6.24 9.39
C GLU A 44 17.03 7.58 10.14
N ALA A 45 15.91 8.27 10.38
CA ALA A 45 15.86 9.46 11.21
C ALA A 45 16.21 9.15 12.69
N GLU A 46 15.71 8.04 13.22
CA GLU A 46 16.04 7.58 14.57
C GLU A 46 17.52 7.16 14.69
N GLN A 47 18.08 6.51 13.67
CA GLN A 47 19.50 6.15 13.66
C GLN A 47 20.42 7.37 13.51
N ARG A 48 20.04 8.37 12.70
CA ARG A 48 20.80 9.63 12.57
C ARG A 48 20.72 10.47 13.85
N ALA A 49 19.55 10.53 14.50
CA ALA A 49 19.38 11.20 15.79
C ALA A 49 20.24 10.53 16.88
N LYS A 50 20.28 9.19 16.92
CA LYS A 50 21.18 8.45 17.83
C LYS A 50 22.67 8.62 17.50
N ARG A 51 23.01 8.94 16.25
CA ARG A 51 24.39 9.19 15.79
C ARG A 51 24.79 10.67 15.79
N GLY A 52 23.90 11.58 16.20
CA GLY A 52 24.19 13.03 16.29
C GLY A 52 24.46 13.71 14.94
N LEU A 53 24.01 13.13 13.82
CA LEU A 53 24.22 13.68 12.49
C LEU A 53 23.20 14.79 12.21
N PRO A 54 23.62 15.93 11.64
CA PRO A 54 22.71 17.02 11.29
C PRO A 54 21.69 16.59 10.22
N PRO A 55 20.47 17.15 10.21
CA PRO A 55 19.46 16.86 9.19
C PRO A 55 20.01 17.17 7.81
N VAL A 56 19.77 16.30 6.82
CA VAL A 56 20.05 16.60 5.42
C VAL A 56 19.16 17.78 5.02
N ASP A 57 19.80 18.90 4.72
CA ASP A 57 19.13 20.07 4.18
C ASP A 57 18.72 19.76 2.72
N PRO A 58 17.41 19.67 2.41
CA PRO A 58 16.95 19.37 1.05
C PRO A 58 17.22 20.52 0.07
N SER A 59 17.72 21.68 0.52
CA SER A 59 17.95 22.87 -0.30
C SER A 59 19.39 23.05 -0.80
N GLY A 60 20.33 22.20 -0.38
CA GLY A 60 21.77 22.38 -0.63
C GLY A 60 22.32 21.92 -1.99
N ASP A 61 21.55 21.20 -2.80
CA ASP A 61 22.05 20.53 -4.03
C ASP A 61 21.64 21.25 -5.34
N ALA A 62 20.96 22.39 -5.24
CA ALA A 62 20.52 23.16 -6.42
C ALA A 62 21.56 24.18 -6.94
N THR A 63 22.77 24.22 -6.36
CA THR A 63 23.71 25.36 -6.55
C THR A 63 25.18 24.97 -6.70
N ARG A 64 25.53 23.75 -7.13
CA ARG A 64 26.94 23.40 -7.41
C ARG A 64 27.17 22.87 -8.82
#